data_AF-A0A9D5C2H7-F1
#
_entry.id   AF-A0A9D5C2H7-F1
#
_cell.length_a   1.000
_cell.length_b   1.000
_cell.length_c   1.000
_cell.angle_alpha   90.00
_cell.angle_beta   90.00
_cell.angle_gamma   90.00
#
_symmetry.space_group_name_H-M   'P 1'
#
loop_
_entity.id
_entity.type
_entity.pdbx_description
1 polymer ?
#
loop_
_entity_poly.entity_id
_entity_poly.type
_entity_poly.pdbx_seq_one_letter_code
_entity_poly.pdbx_strand_id
1 'polypeptide(L)'
;MDYGRLGLSEPVQDHSIPTPAQTRPKTTRARRFIFLGIAAFIFLAASAALVGVLVRAKVNRAGTSPGLKRTPTEAISRTCELTRYPSLCVTSLLDFPGALQAGERDLVHITLNMTFQRVGRALYDASAMAATNMDFHARAAYDDCMELLDVSLDQLSQSLQVVSPTPTAAPRRAARVGWGRC
;
A
#
# COMPACT_ATOMS: atom_id res chain seq x y z
N MET A 1 -48.17 20.51 12.15
CA MET A 1 -49.38 20.09 11.42
C MET A 1 -48.89 19.41 10.15
N ASP A 2 -49.16 18.12 10.07
CA ASP A 2 -48.90 17.28 8.91
C ASP A 2 -49.86 17.66 7.77
N TYR A 3 -49.47 17.36 6.54
CA TYR A 3 -50.28 16.92 5.39
C TYR A 3 -49.62 17.39 4.09
N GLY A 4 -48.80 16.51 3.54
CA GLY A 4 -48.55 16.48 2.10
C GLY A 4 -49.83 16.08 1.37
N ARG A 5 -50.14 16.75 0.25
CA ARG A 5 -51.13 16.26 -0.70
C ARG A 5 -50.62 16.44 -2.13
N LEU A 6 -50.41 15.29 -2.77
CA LEU A 6 -50.10 15.09 -4.18
C LEU A 6 -51.22 15.65 -5.06
N GLY A 7 -50.82 16.19 -6.22
CA GLY A 7 -51.74 16.70 -7.23
C GLY A 7 -52.54 15.62 -7.95
N LEU A 8 -53.54 16.08 -8.69
CA LEU A 8 -54.13 15.37 -9.82
C LEU A 8 -54.82 16.41 -10.74
N SER A 9 -54.50 16.31 -12.04
CA SER A 9 -55.31 16.39 -13.27
C SER A 9 -56.46 17.44 -13.37
N GLU A 10 -56.72 18.16 -14.47
CA GLU A 10 -56.76 17.76 -15.88
C GLU A 10 -56.98 19.03 -16.81
N PRO A 11 -57.44 18.96 -18.08
CA PRO A 11 -56.71 19.38 -19.28
C PRO A 11 -57.23 20.67 -19.96
N VAL A 12 -56.41 21.30 -20.80
CA VAL A 12 -56.93 22.08 -21.94
C VAL A 12 -56.01 21.84 -23.14
N GLN A 13 -56.61 21.23 -24.16
CA GLN A 13 -56.05 20.97 -25.47
C GLN A 13 -56.83 21.82 -26.48
N ASP A 14 -56.13 22.69 -27.20
CA ASP A 14 -56.47 23.27 -28.53
C ASP A 14 -55.47 24.41 -28.80
N HIS A 15 -54.93 24.65 -29.99
CA HIS A 15 -55.13 24.12 -31.33
C HIS A 15 -53.96 24.63 -32.21
N SER A 16 -53.75 23.97 -33.37
CA SER A 16 -53.08 24.44 -34.60
C SER A 16 -51.54 24.32 -34.79
N ILE A 17 -51.20 23.47 -35.77
CA ILE A 17 -49.99 23.43 -36.63
C ILE A 17 -50.50 23.84 -38.05
N PRO A 18 -49.73 24.32 -39.06
CA PRO A 18 -48.28 24.60 -39.20
C PRO A 18 -47.95 26.01 -39.75
N THR A 19 -46.65 26.39 -39.82
CA THR A 19 -45.93 26.89 -41.03
C THR A 19 -44.48 27.29 -40.63
N PRO A 20 -43.43 26.96 -41.41
CA PRO A 20 -42.04 27.09 -41.00
C PRO A 20 -41.48 28.48 -41.32
N ALA A 21 -40.93 29.16 -40.31
CA ALA A 21 -40.11 30.35 -40.51
C ALA A 21 -38.71 30.13 -39.94
N GLN A 22 -37.86 29.63 -40.83
CA GLN A 22 -36.41 29.59 -40.69
C GLN A 22 -35.87 30.96 -40.26
N THR A 23 -35.17 31.04 -39.12
CA THR A 23 -34.28 32.18 -38.82
C THR A 23 -32.86 31.69 -38.56
N ARG A 24 -31.97 32.31 -39.33
CA ARG A 24 -30.53 32.03 -39.51
C ARG A 24 -29.69 32.29 -38.25
N PRO A 25 -28.45 31.74 -38.22
CA PRO A 25 -27.75 31.38 -36.99
C PRO A 25 -26.90 32.52 -36.42
N LYS A 26 -26.83 32.62 -35.09
CA LYS A 26 -25.85 33.47 -34.38
C LYS A 26 -24.53 32.70 -34.24
N THR A 27 -23.72 32.69 -35.30
CA THR A 27 -22.57 31.78 -35.53
C THR A 27 -21.25 32.12 -34.80
N THR A 28 -21.19 33.10 -33.90
CA THR A 28 -19.94 33.44 -33.21
C THR A 28 -19.86 32.93 -31.77
N ARG A 29 -21.00 32.87 -31.05
CA ARG A 29 -21.04 32.45 -29.65
C ARG A 29 -21.00 30.93 -29.50
N ALA A 30 -21.77 30.21 -30.32
CA ALA A 30 -21.76 28.75 -30.36
C ALA A 30 -20.39 28.18 -30.76
N ARG A 31 -19.71 28.83 -31.71
CA ARG A 31 -18.36 28.42 -32.14
C ARG A 31 -17.33 28.54 -31.00
N ARG A 32 -17.44 29.58 -30.15
CA ARG A 32 -16.61 29.73 -28.94
C ARG A 32 -16.87 28.63 -27.91
N PHE A 33 -18.14 28.26 -27.68
CA PHE A 33 -18.48 27.14 -26.79
C PHE A 33 -18.02 25.79 -27.33
N ILE A 34 -18.07 25.58 -28.65
CA ILE A 34 -17.52 24.39 -29.30
C ILE A 34 -16.00 24.34 -29.13
N PHE A 35 -15.28 25.44 -29.35
CA PHE A 35 -13.83 25.50 -29.12
C PHE A 35 -13.46 25.28 -27.65
N LEU A 36 -14.20 25.84 -26.69
CA LEU A 36 -14.02 25.61 -25.25
C LEU A 36 -14.25 24.14 -24.87
N GLY A 37 -15.29 23.51 -25.43
CA GLY A 37 -15.58 22.09 -25.22
C GLY A 37 -14.49 21.17 -25.77
N ILE A 38 -13.99 21.46 -26.99
CA ILE A 38 -12.89 20.70 -27.61
C ILE A 38 -11.60 20.87 -26.80
N ALA A 39 -11.27 22.10 -26.37
CA ALA A 39 -10.09 22.36 -25.55
C ALA A 39 -10.17 21.64 -24.18
N ALA A 40 -11.34 21.65 -23.54
CA ALA A 40 -11.57 20.92 -22.29
C ALA A 40 -11.43 19.40 -22.48
N PHE A 41 -11.97 18.84 -23.57
CA PHE A 41 -11.86 17.42 -23.88
C PHE A 41 -10.42 16.99 -24.16
N ILE A 42 -9.64 17.79 -24.90
CA ILE A 42 -8.21 17.55 -25.15
C ILE A 42 -7.42 17.60 -23.83
N PHE A 43 -7.72 18.57 -22.96
CA PHE A 43 -7.08 18.68 -21.65
C PHE A 43 -7.37 17.48 -20.74
N LEU A 44 -8.61 16.98 -20.76
CA LEU A 44 -9.04 15.80 -20.00
C LEU A 44 -8.41 14.50 -20.55
N ALA A 45 -8.24 14.38 -21.87
CA ALA A 45 -7.54 13.26 -22.48
C ALA A 45 -6.03 13.27 -22.17
N ALA A 46 -5.40 14.46 -22.16
CA ALA A 46 -3.98 14.62 -21.83
C ALA A 46 -3.69 14.32 -20.35
N SER A 47 -4.58 14.69 -19.43
CA SER A 47 -4.41 14.40 -18.01
C SER A 47 -4.55 12.90 -17.69
N ALA A 48 -5.44 12.18 -18.38
CA ALA A 48 -5.55 10.73 -18.29
C ALA A 48 -4.26 10.01 -18.75
N ALA A 49 -3.58 10.56 -19.76
CA ALA A 49 -2.28 10.04 -20.21
C ALA A 49 -1.17 10.24 -19.16
N LEU A 50 -1.15 11.35 -18.41
CA LEU A 50 -0.17 11.58 -17.35
C LEU A 50 -0.34 10.61 -16.17
N VAL A 51 -1.59 10.37 -15.73
CA VAL A 51 -1.87 9.41 -14.65
C VAL A 51 -1.58 7.98 -15.11
N GLY A 52 -1.95 7.63 -16.35
CA GLY A 52 -1.64 6.32 -16.93
C GLY A 52 -0.14 6.04 -17.05
N VAL A 53 0.66 7.04 -17.46
CA VAL A 53 2.13 6.93 -17.55
C VAL A 53 2.76 6.91 -16.16
N LEU A 54 2.28 7.67 -15.18
CA LEU A 54 2.81 7.63 -13.81
C LEU A 54 2.48 6.30 -13.09
N VAL A 55 1.29 5.75 -13.29
CA VAL A 55 0.91 4.42 -12.77
C VAL A 55 1.72 3.32 -13.47
N ARG A 56 1.86 3.36 -14.81
CA ARG A 56 2.71 2.41 -15.54
C ARG A 56 4.20 2.56 -15.21
N ALA A 57 4.70 3.77 -14.97
CA ALA A 57 6.10 4.00 -14.60
C ALA A 57 6.38 3.58 -13.15
N LYS A 58 5.42 3.71 -12.22
CA LYS A 58 5.54 3.17 -10.86
C LYS A 58 5.46 1.65 -10.84
N VAL A 59 4.62 1.04 -11.68
CA VAL A 59 4.58 -0.42 -11.87
C VAL A 59 5.86 -0.94 -12.55
N ASN A 60 6.38 -0.26 -13.57
CA ASN A 60 7.63 -0.66 -14.22
C ASN A 60 8.88 -0.39 -13.37
N ARG A 61 8.89 0.65 -12.53
CA ARG A 61 9.99 0.87 -11.56
C ARG A 61 9.92 -0.04 -10.34
N ALA A 62 8.75 -0.64 -10.07
CA ALA A 62 8.58 -1.65 -9.03
C ALA A 62 8.97 -3.07 -9.46
N GLY A 63 9.47 -3.27 -10.68
CA GLY A 63 9.82 -4.63 -11.12
C GLY A 63 10.62 -4.68 -12.39
N THR A 64 11.92 -4.38 -12.35
CA THR A 64 12.92 -5.07 -13.20
C THR A 64 14.31 -4.89 -12.59
N SER A 65 14.58 -5.57 -11.49
CA SER A 65 15.93 -6.13 -11.31
C SER A 65 15.88 -7.51 -11.95
N PRO A 66 16.84 -7.93 -12.79
CA PRO A 66 16.89 -9.29 -13.34
C PRO A 66 17.36 -10.24 -12.22
N GLY A 67 16.57 -10.31 -11.14
CA GLY A 67 16.67 -11.37 -10.17
C GLY A 67 16.11 -12.61 -10.83
N LEU A 68 16.96 -13.62 -11.02
CA LEU A 68 16.55 -15.02 -11.07
C LEU A 68 15.27 -15.19 -10.24
N LYS A 69 14.20 -15.75 -10.82
CA LYS A 69 13.03 -16.17 -10.02
C LYS A 69 13.55 -17.11 -8.94
N ARG A 70 13.84 -16.59 -7.76
CA ARG A 70 14.39 -17.36 -6.65
C ARG A 70 13.27 -18.21 -6.11
N THR A 71 13.45 -19.51 -6.21
CA THR A 71 12.52 -20.47 -5.63
C THR A 71 12.67 -20.44 -4.10
N PRO A 72 11.57 -20.42 -3.33
CA PRO A 72 11.65 -20.53 -1.89
C PRO A 72 12.30 -21.85 -1.47
N THR A 73 13.05 -21.84 -0.37
CA THR A 73 13.56 -23.07 0.25
C THR A 73 12.44 -23.81 0.98
N GLU A 74 12.66 -25.08 1.30
CA GLU A 74 11.69 -25.87 2.10
C GLU A 74 11.40 -25.21 3.46
N ALA A 75 12.43 -24.63 4.10
CA ALA A 75 12.27 -23.90 5.35
C ALA A 75 11.34 -22.67 5.18
N ILE A 76 11.50 -21.92 4.08
CA ILE A 76 10.62 -20.79 3.76
C ILE A 76 9.21 -21.26 3.47
N SER A 77 9.01 -22.32 2.67
CA SER A 77 7.66 -22.80 2.35
C SER A 77 6.92 -23.28 3.61
N ARG A 78 7.55 -24.13 4.43
CA ARG A 78 6.94 -24.60 5.69
C ARG A 78 6.62 -23.45 6.65
N THR A 79 7.54 -22.51 6.81
CA THR A 79 7.33 -21.37 7.71
C THR A 79 6.19 -20.48 7.22
N CYS A 80 6.14 -20.18 5.91
CA CYS A 80 5.14 -19.29 5.34
C CYS A 80 3.74 -19.91 5.23
N GLU A 81 3.63 -21.24 5.08
CA GLU A 81 2.34 -21.95 5.08
C GLU A 81 1.57 -21.80 6.40
N LEU A 82 2.28 -21.56 7.50
CA LEU A 82 1.67 -21.31 8.82
C LEU A 82 1.18 -19.87 9.00
N THR A 83 1.48 -18.97 8.06
CA THR A 83 1.13 -17.55 8.18
C THR A 83 -0.23 -17.23 7.57
N ARG A 84 -0.86 -16.15 8.04
CA ARG A 84 -2.11 -15.62 7.45
C ARG A 84 -1.95 -15.15 6.00
N TYR A 85 -0.74 -14.73 5.62
CA TYR A 85 -0.44 -14.19 4.29
C TYR A 85 0.77 -14.93 3.66
N PRO A 86 0.60 -16.18 3.20
CA PRO A 86 1.72 -17.00 2.73
C PRO A 86 2.49 -16.40 1.55
N SER A 87 1.78 -15.82 0.58
CA SER A 87 2.40 -15.18 -0.59
C SER A 87 3.23 -13.96 -0.21
N LEU A 88 2.75 -13.14 0.74
CA LEU A 88 3.49 -11.99 1.26
C LEU A 88 4.72 -12.41 2.06
N CYS A 89 4.61 -13.49 2.83
CA CYS A 89 5.71 -14.07 3.58
C CYS A 89 6.82 -14.55 2.63
N VAL A 90 6.47 -15.35 1.62
CA VAL A 90 7.44 -15.88 0.64
C VAL A 90 8.15 -14.73 -0.08
N THR A 91 7.39 -13.78 -0.62
CA THR A 91 7.98 -12.64 -1.35
C THR A 91 8.87 -11.78 -0.45
N SER A 92 8.45 -11.49 0.79
CA SER A 92 9.26 -10.72 1.74
C SER A 92 10.57 -11.41 2.12
N LEU A 93 10.56 -12.74 2.29
CA LEU A 93 11.76 -13.50 2.64
C LEU A 93 12.71 -13.67 1.44
N LEU A 94 12.20 -13.84 0.23
CA LEU A 94 13.04 -13.95 -0.97
C LEU A 94 13.83 -12.68 -1.28
N ASP A 95 13.29 -11.52 -0.89
CA ASP A 95 13.94 -10.21 -1.08
C ASP A 95 14.98 -9.91 0.01
N PHE A 96 15.06 -10.71 1.08
CA PHE A 96 15.95 -10.45 2.20
C PHE A 96 17.26 -11.25 2.12
N PRO A 97 18.42 -10.59 2.24
CA PRO A 97 19.72 -11.27 2.19
C PRO A 97 19.85 -12.24 3.38
N GLY A 98 20.31 -13.46 3.10
CA GLY A 98 20.52 -14.49 4.12
C GLY A 98 19.29 -15.36 4.43
N ALA A 99 18.07 -14.98 4.01
CA ALA A 99 16.88 -15.80 4.25
C ALA A 99 16.91 -17.17 3.54
N LEU A 100 17.55 -17.26 2.37
CA LEU A 100 17.71 -18.52 1.64
C LEU A 100 18.62 -19.54 2.33
N GLN A 101 19.47 -19.09 3.25
CA GLN A 101 20.41 -19.96 3.98
C GLN A 101 19.95 -20.22 5.42
N ALA A 102 18.85 -19.59 5.84
CA ALA A 102 18.33 -19.63 7.18
C ALA A 102 17.49 -20.89 7.42
N GLY A 103 17.63 -21.49 8.60
CA GLY A 103 16.69 -22.49 9.09
C GLY A 103 15.38 -21.86 9.58
N GLU A 104 14.36 -22.67 9.86
CA GLU A 104 13.04 -22.20 10.31
C GLU A 104 13.11 -21.24 11.51
N ARG A 105 13.95 -21.53 12.52
CA ARG A 105 14.13 -20.65 13.69
C ARG A 105 14.77 -19.31 13.33
N ASP A 106 15.78 -19.33 12.47
CA ASP A 106 16.47 -18.12 12.03
C ASP A 106 15.55 -17.26 11.15
N LEU A 107 14.64 -17.88 10.39
CA LEU A 107 13.61 -17.19 9.63
C LEU A 107 12.67 -16.38 10.54
N VAL A 108 12.34 -16.86 11.74
CA VAL A 108 11.55 -16.08 12.71
C VAL A 108 12.30 -14.82 13.13
N HIS A 109 13.56 -14.96 13.54
CA HIS A 109 14.40 -13.81 13.90
C HIS A 109 14.54 -12.81 12.76
N ILE A 110 14.80 -13.29 11.55
CA ILE A 110 14.90 -12.48 10.33
C ILE A 110 13.59 -11.71 10.08
N THR A 111 12.44 -12.36 10.19
CA THR A 111 11.12 -11.74 9.94
C THR A 111 10.79 -10.67 10.98
N LEU A 112 11.11 -10.93 12.25
CA LEU A 112 10.94 -9.94 13.32
C LEU A 112 11.84 -8.73 13.12
N ASN A 113 13.10 -8.94 12.72
CA ASN A 113 14.04 -7.84 12.47
C ASN A 113 13.59 -6.99 11.26
N MET A 114 13.11 -7.65 10.20
CA MET A 114 12.48 -6.94 9.08
C MET A 114 11.27 -6.11 9.52
N THR A 115 10.42 -6.68 10.37
CA THR A 115 9.22 -6.01 10.87
C THR A 115 9.60 -4.79 11.70
N PHE A 116 10.55 -4.93 12.62
CA PHE A 116 11.10 -3.83 13.41
C PHE A 116 11.60 -2.68 12.52
N GLN A 117 12.38 -2.99 11.48
CA GLN A 117 12.86 -1.98 10.53
C GLN A 117 11.73 -1.30 9.75
N ARG A 118 10.71 -2.06 9.34
CA ARG A 118 9.54 -1.51 8.60
C ARG A 118 8.69 -0.61 9.49
N VAL A 119 8.42 -1.01 10.73
CA VAL A 119 7.70 -0.19 11.70
C VAL A 119 8.49 1.09 12.03
N GLY A 120 9.81 1.00 12.15
CA GLY A 120 10.65 2.16 12.42
C GLY A 120 10.60 3.18 11.28
N ARG A 121 10.60 2.71 10.03
CA ARG A 121 10.37 3.57 8.86
C ARG A 121 8.95 4.15 8.84
N ALA A 122 7.93 3.35 9.17
CA ALA A 122 6.56 3.84 9.24
C ALA A 122 6.40 4.95 10.29
N LEU A 123 7.03 4.81 11.46
CA LEU A 123 7.06 5.86 12.49
C LEU A 123 7.76 7.12 11.98
N TYR A 124 8.92 6.97 11.33
CA TYR A 124 9.64 8.10 10.73
C TYR A 124 8.80 8.81 9.66
N ASP A 125 8.23 8.06 8.73
CA ASP A 125 7.41 8.61 7.64
C ASP A 125 6.13 9.26 8.18
N ALA A 126 5.49 8.67 9.19
CA ALA A 126 4.35 9.25 9.88
C ALA A 126 4.73 10.56 10.58
N SER A 127 5.89 10.62 11.24
CA SER A 127 6.36 11.83 11.93
C SER A 127 6.50 13.04 11.00
N ALA A 128 6.79 12.81 9.71
CA ALA A 128 6.86 13.88 8.71
C ALA A 128 5.49 14.56 8.47
N MET A 129 4.39 13.93 8.87
CA MET A 129 3.04 14.49 8.77
C MET A 129 2.63 15.31 10.00
N ALA A 130 3.47 15.41 11.03
CA ALA A 130 3.14 16.08 12.29
C ALA A 130 2.65 17.52 12.11
N ALA A 131 3.19 18.25 11.13
CA ALA A 131 2.88 19.65 10.84
C ALA A 131 1.77 19.84 9.79
N THR A 132 1.14 18.76 9.33
CA THR A 132 0.02 18.87 8.37
C THR A 132 -1.22 19.43 9.08
N ASN A 133 -2.00 20.24 8.35
CA ASN A 133 -3.26 20.76 8.87
C ASN A 133 -4.27 19.61 9.00
N MET A 134 -4.61 19.27 10.23
CA MET A 134 -5.57 18.23 10.60
C MET A 134 -6.73 18.85 11.37
N ASP A 135 -7.93 18.31 11.19
CA ASP A 135 -9.03 18.60 12.12
C ASP A 135 -8.79 17.94 13.48
N PHE A 136 -9.65 18.21 14.45
CA PHE A 136 -9.51 17.68 15.81
C PHE A 136 -9.48 16.15 15.87
N HIS A 137 -10.32 15.47 15.07
CA HIS A 137 -10.40 14.02 15.09
C HIS A 137 -9.20 13.37 14.40
N ALA A 138 -8.77 13.94 13.28
CA ALA A 138 -7.57 13.49 12.58
C ALA A 138 -6.31 13.71 13.43
N ARG A 139 -6.23 14.81 14.18
CA ARG A 139 -5.12 15.08 15.11
C ARG A 139 -5.06 14.05 16.23
N ALA A 140 -6.20 13.77 16.87
CA ALA A 140 -6.27 12.75 17.91
C ALA A 140 -5.89 11.36 17.38
N ALA A 141 -6.43 10.95 16.23
CA ALA A 141 -6.08 9.67 15.61
C ALA A 141 -4.60 9.58 15.19
N TYR A 142 -4.01 10.69 14.77
CA TYR A 142 -2.58 10.76 14.49
C TYR A 142 -1.75 10.56 15.76
N ASP A 143 -2.11 11.23 16.86
CA ASP A 143 -1.39 11.11 18.13
C ASP A 143 -1.47 9.68 18.68
N ASP A 144 -2.66 9.06 18.64
CA ASP A 144 -2.85 7.64 18.99
C ASP A 144 -2.01 6.72 18.09
N CYS A 145 -1.94 7.01 16.78
CA CYS A 145 -1.15 6.23 15.84
C CYS A 145 0.34 6.32 16.14
N MET A 146 0.84 7.51 16.49
CA MET A 146 2.24 7.72 16.86
C MET A 146 2.60 6.97 18.14
N GLU A 147 1.74 7.04 19.16
CA GLU A 147 1.92 6.27 20.40
C GLU A 147 1.95 4.76 20.13
N LEU A 148 1.01 4.27 19.32
CA LEU A 148 0.93 2.85 19.00
C LEU A 148 2.17 2.36 18.22
N LEU A 149 2.68 3.17 17.30
CA LEU A 149 3.88 2.83 16.53
C LEU A 149 5.13 2.78 17.42
N ASP A 150 5.27 3.73 18.35
CA ASP A 150 6.37 3.78 19.31
C ASP A 150 6.35 2.56 20.25
N VAL A 151 5.19 2.28 20.86
CA VAL A 151 4.99 1.09 21.69
C VAL A 151 5.24 -0.21 20.91
N SER A 152 4.83 -0.26 19.64
CA SER A 152 5.08 -1.44 18.79
C SER A 152 6.57 -1.68 18.55
N LEU A 153 7.38 -0.62 18.42
CA LEU A 153 8.84 -0.75 18.29
C LEU A 153 9.47 -1.32 19.55
N ASP A 154 9.07 -0.82 20.71
CA ASP A 154 9.57 -1.32 21.99
C ASP A 154 9.25 -2.80 22.17
N GLN A 155 8.01 -3.20 21.90
CA GLN A 155 7.58 -4.61 21.99
C GLN A 155 8.32 -5.50 20.98
N LEU A 156 8.53 -5.03 19.76
CA LEU A 156 9.31 -5.76 18.76
C LEU A 156 10.78 -5.89 19.17
N SER A 157 11.36 -4.86 19.77
CA SER A 157 12.74 -4.89 20.28
C SER A 157 12.90 -5.95 21.38
N GLN A 158 11.93 -6.04 22.30
CA GLN A 158 11.91 -7.05 23.35
C GLN A 158 11.73 -8.46 22.77
N SER A 159 10.85 -8.60 21.78
CA SER A 159 10.63 -9.87 21.07
C SER A 159 11.90 -10.37 20.38
N LEU A 160 12.69 -9.47 19.80
CA LEU A 160 13.97 -9.80 19.16
C LEU A 160 15.01 -10.30 20.17
N GLN A 161 15.04 -9.75 21.38
CA GLN A 161 15.94 -10.23 22.42
C GLN A 161 15.64 -11.69 22.80
N VAL A 162 14.34 -12.04 22.86
CA VAL A 162 13.88 -13.41 23.17
C VAL A 162 14.18 -14.40 22.03
N VAL A 163 14.01 -13.98 20.78
CA VAL A 163 14.16 -14.84 19.59
C VAL A 163 15.59 -14.82 19.04
N SER A 164 16.51 -14.11 19.69
CA SER A 164 17.91 -14.05 19.26
C SER A 164 18.51 -15.45 19.16
N PRO A 165 19.18 -15.78 18.04
CA PRO A 165 19.76 -17.10 17.86
C PRO A 165 20.80 -17.33 18.95
N THR A 166 20.57 -18.32 19.80
CA THR A 166 21.58 -18.76 20.75
C THR A 166 22.77 -19.27 19.92
N PRO A 167 24.00 -18.75 20.09
CA PRO A 167 25.14 -19.28 19.38
C PRO A 167 25.19 -20.77 19.65
N THR A 168 25.04 -21.56 18.60
CA THR A 168 25.07 -23.02 18.67
C THR A 168 26.35 -23.38 19.38
N ALA A 169 26.24 -23.93 20.60
CA ALA A 169 27.40 -24.34 21.36
C ALA A 169 28.23 -25.26 20.45
N ALA A 170 29.39 -24.77 20.01
CA ALA A 170 30.33 -25.56 19.25
C ALA A 170 30.53 -26.88 20.01
N PRO A 171 30.58 -28.03 19.33
CA PRO A 171 30.77 -29.30 20.01
C PRO A 171 32.02 -29.17 20.87
N ARG A 172 31.87 -29.30 22.20
CA ARG A 172 33.01 -29.49 23.10
C ARG A 172 33.68 -30.75 22.58
N ARG A 173 34.71 -30.59 21.74
CA ARG A 173 35.66 -31.64 21.46
C ARG A 173 36.10 -32.09 22.84
N ALA A 174 35.69 -33.29 23.22
CA ALA A 174 36.18 -33.94 24.41
C ALA A 174 37.71 -33.92 24.28
N ALA A 175 38.35 -33.02 25.02
CA ALA A 175 39.77 -33.07 25.22
C ALA A 175 39.99 -34.39 25.95
N ARG A 176 40.40 -35.41 25.18
CA ARG A 176 40.94 -36.64 25.73
C ARG A 176 42.24 -36.23 26.42
N VAL A 177 42.12 -35.82 27.68
CA VAL A 177 43.25 -35.66 28.59
C VAL A 177 43.78 -37.06 28.86
N GLY A 178 44.66 -37.53 27.97
CA GLY A 178 45.55 -38.62 28.26
C GLY A 178 46.60 -38.11 29.24
N TRP A 179 46.37 -38.29 30.53
CA TRP A 179 47.44 -38.19 31.53
C TRP A 179 48.34 -39.42 31.35
N GLY A 180 49.33 -39.27 30.48
CA GLY A 180 50.46 -40.18 30.35
C GLY A 180 51.43 -39.92 31.51
N ARG A 181 51.71 -40.99 32.24
CA ARG A 181 52.75 -41.15 33.26
C ARG A 181 54.06 -40.43 32.91
N CYS A 182 54.60 -39.70 33.88
CA CYS A 182 56.03 -39.61 34.17
C CYS A 182 56.20 -40.03 35.62
#